data_AF-A0A846ECB0-F1
#
_entry.id   AF-A0A846ECB0-F1
#
_cell.length_a   1.000
_cell.length_b   1.000
_cell.length_c   1.000
_cell.angle_alpha   90.00
_cell.angle_beta   90.00
_cell.angle_gamma   90.00
#
_symmetry.space_group_name_H-M   'P 1'
#
loop_
_entity.id
_entity.type
_entity.pdbx_description
1 polymer ?
#
loop_
_entity_poly.entity_id
_entity_poly.type
_entity_poly.pdbx_seq_one_letter_code
_entity_poly.pdbx_strand_id
1 'polypeptide(L)'
;GTVTLLLASPLLTIAGFYDPPFRLRAEESVQLTLSDGEEVLQGRIDILVLVNQLWVVALESKKTALSVWTALPQTLAYLMANPQPEQPSFGLMTNGDEIVFVKLMQCSPRRYALSRVFAPFTSNLELYQALQVLKRIASVIERM
;
A
#
# COMPACT_ATOMS: atom_id res chain seq x y z
N GLY A 1 -9.90 6.46 -4.12
CA GLY A 1 -11.33 6.74 -3.92
C GLY A 1 -11.53 7.20 -2.48
N THR A 2 -12.57 6.69 -1.81
CA THR A 2 -12.90 7.04 -0.43
C THR A 2 -11.82 6.60 0.54
N VAL A 3 -11.29 5.38 0.39
CA VAL A 3 -10.18 4.86 1.20
C VAL A 3 -8.93 5.71 1.02
N THR A 4 -8.64 6.08 -0.23
CA THR A 4 -7.52 6.98 -0.52
C THR A 4 -7.69 8.33 0.19
N LEU A 5 -8.85 8.97 0.05
CA LEU A 5 -9.10 10.31 0.57
C LEU A 5 -9.16 10.37 2.10
N LEU A 6 -9.81 9.39 2.73
CA LEU A 6 -10.11 9.42 4.17
C LEU A 6 -9.05 8.77 5.04
N LEU A 7 -8.21 7.89 4.48
CA LEU A 7 -7.17 7.19 5.25
C LEU A 7 -5.78 7.35 4.65
N ALA A 8 -5.59 6.94 3.40
CA ALA A 8 -4.25 6.85 2.82
C ALA A 8 -3.59 8.23 2.68
N SER A 9 -4.27 9.20 2.08
CA SER A 9 -3.77 10.57 1.89
C SER A 9 -3.48 11.29 3.21
N PRO A 10 -4.35 11.27 4.24
CA PRO A 10 -4.03 11.83 5.55
C PRO A 10 -2.78 11.19 6.18
N LEU A 11 -2.65 9.86 6.14
CA LEU A 11 -1.49 9.17 6.69
C LEU A 11 -0.19 9.56 5.97
N LEU A 12 -0.22 9.62 4.63
CA LEU A 12 0.92 10.04 3.82
C LEU A 12 1.29 11.49 4.09
N THR A 13 0.30 12.37 4.28
CA THR A 13 0.52 13.79 4.64
C THR A 13 1.25 13.90 5.97
N ILE A 14 0.77 13.21 7.01
CA ILE A 14 1.38 13.26 8.36
C ILE A 14 2.77 12.61 8.37
N ALA A 15 3.03 11.65 7.48
CA ALA A 15 4.32 11.02 7.33
C ALA A 15 5.31 11.81 6.43
N GLY A 16 4.91 12.96 5.87
CA GLY A 16 5.79 13.85 5.09
C GLY A 16 5.98 13.44 3.63
N PHE A 17 5.15 12.53 3.11
CA PHE A 17 5.31 11.98 1.76
C PHE A 17 4.85 12.90 0.61
N TYR A 18 4.31 14.08 0.92
CA TYR A 18 3.95 15.10 -0.07
C TYR A 18 5.04 16.18 -0.23
N ASP A 19 6.03 16.19 0.66
CA ASP A 19 7.15 17.13 0.61
C ASP A 19 8.36 16.53 -0.13
N PRO A 20 9.24 17.35 -0.72
CA PRO A 20 10.49 16.86 -1.31
C PRO A 20 11.32 16.03 -0.31
N PRO A 21 12.00 14.95 -0.73
CA PRO A 21 12.19 14.48 -2.12
C PRO A 21 11.02 13.65 -2.67
N PHE A 22 9.96 13.46 -1.89
CA PHE A 22 8.84 12.62 -2.29
C PHE A 22 8.00 13.27 -3.39
N ARG A 23 7.70 12.50 -4.45
CA ARG A 23 6.80 12.90 -5.53
C ARG A 23 5.74 11.84 -5.71
N LEU A 24 4.50 12.20 -5.39
CA LEU A 24 3.34 11.34 -5.58
C LEU A 24 3.00 11.28 -7.08
N ARG A 25 2.85 10.06 -7.59
CA ARG A 25 2.30 9.79 -8.92
C ARG A 25 1.14 8.83 -8.77
N ALA A 26 -0.03 9.20 -9.27
CA ALA A 26 -1.14 8.26 -9.36
C ALA A 26 -0.91 7.36 -10.59
N GLU A 27 -1.07 6.05 -10.41
CA GLU A 27 -1.10 5.08 -11.50
C GLU A 27 -2.55 4.80 -11.92
N GLU A 28 -2.72 4.18 -13.09
CA GLU A 28 -4.05 3.76 -13.55
C GLU A 28 -4.69 2.77 -12.56
N SER A 29 -5.97 3.01 -12.26
CA SER A 29 -6.74 2.11 -11.41
C SER A 29 -6.95 0.74 -12.09
N VAL A 30 -6.74 -0.34 -11.34
CA VAL A 30 -6.97 -1.70 -11.83
C VAL A 30 -8.34 -2.18 -11.36
N GLN A 31 -9.21 -2.61 -12.28
CA GLN A 31 -10.48 -3.23 -11.89
C GLN A 31 -10.27 -4.65 -11.37
N LEU A 32 -10.98 -4.99 -10.30
CA LEU A 32 -11.01 -6.34 -9.74
C LEU A 32 -12.44 -6.89 -9.83
N THR A 33 -12.55 -8.09 -10.37
CA THR A 33 -13.78 -8.88 -10.35
C THR A 33 -13.45 -10.21 -9.69
N LEU A 34 -14.04 -10.46 -8.53
CA LEU A 34 -13.99 -11.75 -7.85
C LEU A 34 -15.34 -12.42 -7.99
N SER A 35 -15.35 -13.72 -8.25
CA SER A 35 -16.57 -14.52 -8.30
C SER A 35 -16.42 -15.65 -7.31
N ASP A 36 -17.24 -15.65 -6.26
CA ASP A 36 -17.24 -16.71 -5.23
C ASP A 36 -18.36 -17.73 -5.46
N GLY A 37 -18.83 -17.84 -6.70
CA GLY A 37 -19.89 -18.78 -7.12
C GLY A 37 -21.32 -18.31 -6.79
N GLU A 38 -21.52 -17.59 -5.68
CA GLU A 38 -22.83 -17.02 -5.29
C GLU A 38 -22.97 -15.53 -5.62
N GLU A 39 -21.87 -14.77 -5.53
CA GLU A 39 -21.84 -13.33 -5.79
C GLU A 39 -20.61 -12.93 -6.60
N VAL A 40 -20.79 -11.96 -7.50
CA VAL A 40 -19.70 -11.28 -8.19
C VAL A 40 -19.36 -10.01 -7.44
N LEU A 41 -18.23 -10.03 -6.74
CA LEU A 41 -17.69 -8.87 -6.03
C LEU A 41 -16.87 -8.03 -7.00
N GLN A 42 -17.25 -6.75 -7.13
CA GLN A 42 -16.52 -5.78 -7.94
C GLN A 42 -15.80 -4.77 -7.04
N GLY A 43 -14.51 -4.63 -7.28
CA GLY A 43 -13.66 -3.65 -6.63
C GLY A 43 -12.72 -2.96 -7.61
N ARG A 44 -11.94 -2.05 -7.08
CA ARG A 44 -10.91 -1.33 -7.82
C ARG A 44 -9.70 -1.15 -6.92
N ILE A 45 -8.52 -1.35 -7.48
CA ILE A 45 -7.27 -0.98 -6.82
C ILE A 45 -6.87 0.39 -7.35
N ASP A 46 -6.80 1.37 -6.46
CA ASP A 46 -6.18 2.65 -6.70
C ASP A 46 -4.74 2.59 -6.20
N ILE A 47 -3.78 2.93 -7.07
CA ILE A 47 -2.36 2.81 -6.77
C ILE A 47 -1.71 4.18 -6.84
N LEU A 48 -1.05 4.55 -5.75
CA LEU A 48 -0.22 5.74 -5.67
C LEU A 48 1.24 5.30 -5.53
N VAL A 49 2.11 5.85 -6.36
CA VAL A 49 3.54 5.55 -6.39
C VAL A 49 4.30 6.76 -5.88
N LEU A 50 5.21 6.52 -4.95
CA LEU A 50 6.05 7.53 -4.34
C LEU A 50 7.52 7.17 -4.57
N VAL A 51 8.19 8.02 -5.37
CA VAL A 51 9.65 7.97 -5.65
C VAL A 51 10.12 6.59 -6.14
N ASN A 52 9.26 5.82 -6.81
CA ASN A 52 9.57 4.45 -7.24
C ASN A 52 10.11 3.56 -6.11
N GLN A 53 9.78 3.84 -4.84
CA GLN A 53 10.27 3.06 -3.70
C GLN A 53 9.17 2.73 -2.68
N LEU A 54 8.05 3.46 -2.72
CA LEU A 54 6.86 3.15 -1.96
C LEU A 54 5.62 3.13 -2.86
N TRP A 55 4.90 2.01 -2.85
CA TRP A 55 3.60 1.84 -3.49
C TRP A 55 2.51 1.81 -2.43
N VAL A 56 1.50 2.65 -2.59
CA VAL A 56 0.32 2.71 -1.74
C VAL A 56 -0.84 2.19 -2.56
N VAL A 57 -1.37 1.04 -2.16
CA VAL A 57 -2.33 0.23 -2.87
C VAL A 57 -3.63 0.24 -2.07
N ALA A 58 -4.56 1.09 -2.48
CA ALA A 58 -5.86 1.25 -1.85
C ALA A 58 -6.92 0.44 -2.60
N LEU A 59 -7.54 -0.54 -1.92
CA LEU A 59 -8.71 -1.23 -2.44
C LEU A 59 -9.95 -0.40 -2.14
N GLU A 60 -10.71 -0.12 -3.19
CA GLU A 60 -12.02 0.50 -3.13
C GLU A 60 -13.07 -0.54 -3.54
N SER A 61 -14.15 -0.65 -2.79
CA SER A 61 -15.28 -1.52 -3.10
C SER A 61 -16.59 -0.76 -2.90
N LYS A 62 -17.62 -1.10 -3.68
CA LYS A 62 -18.91 -0.36 -3.66
C LYS A 62 -19.91 -0.88 -2.63
N LYS A 63 -19.81 -2.15 -2.21
CA LYS A 63 -20.87 -2.83 -1.43
C LYS A 63 -20.32 -3.73 -0.32
N THR A 64 -19.37 -4.59 -0.66
CA THR A 64 -18.81 -5.57 0.26
C THR A 64 -17.33 -5.29 0.45
N ALA A 65 -16.90 -5.16 1.71
CA ALA A 65 -15.50 -4.97 2.04
C ALA A 65 -14.67 -6.11 1.45
N LEU A 66 -13.74 -5.77 0.55
CA LEU A 66 -12.77 -6.72 0.02
C LEU A 66 -11.65 -6.91 1.03
N SER A 67 -11.21 -8.16 1.19
CA SER A 67 -10.03 -8.49 1.99
C SER A 67 -8.81 -7.72 1.47
N VAL A 68 -8.05 -7.09 2.36
CA VAL A 68 -6.80 -6.39 1.99
C VAL A 68 -5.82 -7.32 1.25
N TRP A 69 -5.88 -8.61 1.56
CA TRP A 69 -5.03 -9.65 0.97
C TRP A 69 -5.28 -9.86 -0.53
N THR A 70 -6.47 -9.49 -1.03
CA THR A 70 -6.77 -9.52 -2.48
C THR A 70 -5.82 -8.63 -3.29
N ALA A 71 -5.26 -7.58 -2.70
CA ALA A 71 -4.28 -6.72 -3.38
C ALA A 71 -2.85 -7.25 -3.37
N LEU A 72 -2.53 -8.31 -2.64
CA LEU A 72 -1.16 -8.80 -2.51
C LEU A 72 -0.52 -9.20 -3.86
N PRO A 73 -1.19 -9.97 -4.74
CA PRO A 73 -0.62 -10.33 -6.04
C PRO A 73 -0.28 -9.09 -6.88
N GLN A 74 -1.21 -8.13 -6.96
CA GLN A 74 -1.01 -6.90 -7.71
C GLN A 74 0.12 -6.06 -7.09
N THR A 75 0.15 -5.94 -5.77
CA THR A 75 1.20 -5.21 -5.04
C THR A 75 2.58 -5.80 -5.35
N LEU A 76 2.74 -7.12 -5.27
CA LEU A 76 4.01 -7.77 -5.60
C LEU A 76 4.40 -7.56 -7.07
N ALA A 77 3.45 -7.59 -7.99
CA ALA A 77 3.72 -7.32 -9.41
C ALA A 77 4.31 -5.91 -9.61
N TYR A 78 3.75 -4.88 -8.97
CA TYR A 78 4.30 -3.52 -9.03
C TYR A 78 5.67 -3.40 -8.37
N LEU A 79 5.86 -3.99 -7.18
CA LEU A 79 7.15 -3.95 -6.49
C LEU A 79 8.25 -4.69 -7.26
N MET A 80 7.91 -5.76 -7.98
CA MET A 80 8.83 -6.50 -8.85
C MET A 80 9.13 -5.77 -10.17
N ALA A 81 8.24 -4.90 -10.63
CA ALA A 81 8.45 -4.08 -11.81
C ALA A 81 9.32 -2.84 -11.54
N ASN A 82 9.68 -2.58 -10.28
CA ASN A 82 10.54 -1.45 -9.93
C ASN A 82 11.93 -1.57 -10.61
N PRO A 83 12.37 -0.57 -11.39
CA PRO A 83 13.65 -0.59 -12.10
C PRO A 83 14.90 -0.46 -11.20
N GLN A 84 14.74 -0.31 -9.87
CA GLN A 84 15.85 -0.19 -8.91
C GLN A 84 16.04 -1.47 -8.06
N PRO A 85 16.55 -2.57 -8.65
CA PRO A 85 16.57 -3.88 -7.99
C PRO A 85 17.53 -3.98 -6.80
N GLU A 86 18.49 -3.05 -6.69
CA GLU A 86 19.49 -3.03 -5.61
C GLU A 86 18.96 -2.43 -4.31
N GLN A 87 17.81 -1.74 -4.35
CA GLN A 87 17.21 -1.09 -3.20
C GLN A 87 15.92 -1.83 -2.76
N PRO A 88 15.57 -1.81 -1.46
CA PRO A 88 14.29 -2.35 -1.02
C PRO A 88 13.14 -1.52 -1.57
N SER A 89 12.11 -2.18 -2.07
CA SER A 89 10.82 -1.55 -2.38
C SER A 89 9.81 -1.83 -1.28
N PHE A 90 8.93 -0.87 -1.03
CA PHE A 90 7.91 -0.96 0.01
C PHE A 90 6.51 -0.85 -0.58
N GLY A 91 5.58 -1.62 -0.03
CA GLY A 91 4.16 -1.55 -0.30
C GLY A 91 3.36 -1.23 0.96
N LEU A 92 2.32 -0.43 0.85
CA LEU A 92 1.24 -0.31 1.81
C LEU A 92 -0.04 -0.75 1.11
N MET A 93 -0.65 -1.83 1.58
CA MET A 93 -1.98 -2.27 1.12
C MET A 93 -3.02 -1.83 2.14
N THR A 94 -4.14 -1.29 1.68
CA THR A 94 -5.26 -0.95 2.56
C THR A 94 -6.61 -1.04 1.87
N ASN A 95 -7.62 -1.50 2.59
CA ASN A 95 -9.04 -1.45 2.18
C ASN A 95 -9.85 -0.42 3.02
N GLY A 96 -9.16 0.42 3.80
CA GLY A 96 -9.77 1.33 4.77
C GLY A 96 -9.75 0.76 6.18
N ASP A 97 -10.24 -0.46 6.38
CA ASP A 97 -10.31 -1.05 7.72
C ASP A 97 -8.96 -1.62 8.18
N GLU A 98 -8.15 -2.06 7.24
CA GLU A 98 -6.89 -2.75 7.48
C GLU A 98 -5.74 -2.07 6.72
N ILE A 99 -4.54 -2.12 7.30
CA ILE A 99 -3.28 -1.72 6.68
C ILE A 99 -2.28 -2.88 6.81
N VAL A 100 -1.64 -3.24 5.70
CA VAL A 100 -0.55 -4.22 5.66
C VAL A 100 0.63 -3.63 4.91
N PHE A 101 1.82 -3.74 5.49
CA PHE A 101 3.06 -3.34 4.84
C PHE A 101 3.75 -4.52 4.19
N VAL A 102 4.32 -4.28 3.01
CA VAL A 102 5.11 -5.22 2.23
C VAL A 102 6.52 -4.64 2.08
N LYS A 103 7.54 -5.46 2.27
CA LYS A 103 8.92 -5.12 1.88
C LYS A 103 9.42 -6.16 0.90
N LEU A 104 9.97 -5.71 -0.23
CA LEU A 104 10.51 -6.58 -1.28
C LEU A 104 11.98 -6.25 -1.53
N MET A 105 12.80 -7.29 -1.60
CA MET A 105 14.20 -7.24 -2.04
C MET A 105 14.30 -7.99 -3.38
N GLN A 106 14.69 -7.29 -4.45
CA GLN A 106 14.86 -7.90 -5.78
C GLN A 106 16.25 -8.54 -5.97
N CYS A 107 17.25 -8.16 -5.17
CA CYS A 107 18.57 -8.81 -5.17
C CYS A 107 18.45 -10.32 -4.99
N SER A 108 19.33 -11.10 -5.63
CA SER A 108 19.29 -12.56 -5.54
C SER A 108 19.72 -13.05 -4.14
N PRO A 109 18.93 -13.89 -3.45
CA PRO A 109 17.61 -14.41 -3.85
C PRO A 109 16.48 -13.40 -3.56
N ARG A 110 15.53 -13.29 -4.51
CA ARG A 110 14.34 -12.44 -4.36
C ARG A 110 13.52 -12.88 -3.16
N ARG A 111 13.18 -11.94 -2.27
CA ARG A 111 12.41 -12.21 -1.06
C ARG A 111 11.46 -11.05 -0.76
N TYR A 112 10.30 -11.36 -0.21
CA TYR A 112 9.41 -10.37 0.37
C TYR A 112 9.02 -10.77 1.79
N ALA A 113 8.62 -9.78 2.58
CA ALA A 113 8.07 -9.97 3.91
C ALA A 113 6.83 -9.08 4.08
N LEU A 114 5.94 -9.54 4.96
CA LEU A 114 4.68 -8.87 5.28
C LEU A 114 4.70 -8.46 6.75
N SER A 115 4.14 -7.30 7.07
CA SER A 115 3.82 -6.97 8.46
C SER A 115 2.61 -7.78 8.93
N ARG A 116 2.36 -7.74 10.25
CA ARG A 116 1.01 -7.99 10.76
C ARG A 116 0.02 -6.99 10.17
N VAL A 117 -1.28 -7.31 10.26
CA VAL A 117 -2.36 -6.37 9.95
C VAL A 117 -2.43 -5.30 11.03
N PHE A 118 -2.60 -4.05 10.62
CA PHE A 118 -2.95 -2.93 11.49
C PHE A 118 -4.40 -2.52 11.25
N ALA A 119 -5.16 -2.29 12.32
CA ALA A 119 -6.58 -1.90 12.24
C ALA A 119 -6.76 -0.47 12.79
N PRO A 120 -6.54 0.58 11.96
CA PRO A 120 -6.46 1.97 12.41
C PRO A 120 -7.71 2.49 13.12
N PHE A 121 -8.89 1.96 12.80
CA PHE A 121 -10.15 2.38 13.41
C PHE A 121 -10.54 1.59 14.66
N THR A 122 -9.84 0.49 14.97
CA THR A 122 -10.07 -0.32 16.17
C THR A 122 -9.37 0.28 17.40
N SER A 123 -8.21 0.91 17.21
CA SER A 123 -7.46 1.56 18.29
C SER A 123 -6.48 2.61 17.76
N ASN A 124 -6.34 3.71 18.50
CA ASN A 124 -5.33 4.73 18.22
C ASN A 124 -3.91 4.13 18.19
N LEU A 125 -3.63 3.09 18.98
CA LEU A 125 -2.32 2.44 18.99
C LEU A 125 -1.97 1.83 17.63
N GLU A 126 -2.94 1.19 16.97
CA GLU A 126 -2.77 0.60 15.65
C GLU A 126 -2.46 1.67 14.60
N LEU A 127 -3.20 2.79 14.63
CA LEU A 127 -2.97 3.94 13.77
C LEU A 127 -1.57 4.54 14.00
N TYR A 128 -1.18 4.75 15.26
CA TYR A 128 0.14 5.29 15.60
C TYR A 128 1.27 4.36 15.15
N GLN A 129 1.12 3.05 15.30
CA GLN A 129 2.13 2.10 14.85
C GLN A 129 2.24 2.04 13.32
N ALA A 130 1.12 2.08 12.60
CA ALA A 130 1.13 2.20 11.14
C ALA A 130 1.86 3.49 10.69
N LEU A 131 1.60 4.62 11.36
CA LEU A 131 2.29 5.88 11.09
C LEU A 131 3.79 5.82 11.40
N GLN A 132 4.20 5.14 12.48
CA GLN A 132 5.61 4.93 12.80
C GLN A 132 6.33 4.10 11.72
N VAL A 133 5.67 3.07 11.18
CA VAL A 133 6.22 2.29 10.06
C VAL A 133 6.38 3.18 8.83
N LEU A 134 5.38 3.98 8.48
CA LEU A 134 5.46 4.94 7.36
C LEU A 134 6.63 5.92 7.52
N LYS A 135 6.78 6.54 8.70
CA LYS A 135 7.91 7.45 8.99
C LYS A 135 9.26 6.74 8.91
N ARG A 136 9.32 5.48 9.37
CA ARG A 136 10.55 4.68 9.23
C ARG A 136 10.86 4.43 7.78
N ILE A 137 9.88 4.05 6.96
CA ILE A 137 10.06 3.85 5.51
C ILE A 137 10.57 5.13 4.85
N ALA A 138 9.95 6.28 5.12
CA ALA A 138 10.39 7.58 4.60
C ALA A 138 11.87 7.82 4.91
N SER A 139 12.27 7.66 6.18
CA SER A 139 13.67 7.82 6.60
C SER A 139 14.64 6.83 5.96
N VAL A 140 14.20 5.61 5.62
CA VAL A 140 15.07 4.68 4.88
C VAL A 140 15.23 5.17 3.45
N ILE A 141 14.14 5.57 2.78
CA ILE A 141 14.17 6.05 1.39
C ILE A 141 15.03 7.31 1.25
N GLU A 142 14.93 8.26 2.19
CA GLU A 142 15.76 9.49 2.18
C GLU A 142 17.28 9.24 2.29
N ARG A 143 17.67 8.07 2.80
CA ARG A 143 19.08 7.69 2.99
C ARG A 143 19.64 6.87 1.83
N MET A 144 18.80 6.47 0.88
CA MET A 144 19.21 5.74 -0.33
C MET A 144 19.67 6.70 -1.42
#